data_AF-A0A6P0NE94-F1
#
_entry.id   AF-A0A6P0NE94-F1
#
_cell.length_a   1.000
_cell.length_b   1.000
_cell.length_c   1.000
_cell.angle_alpha   90.00
_cell.angle_beta   90.00
_cell.angle_gamma   90.00
#
_symmetry.space_group_name_H-M   'P 1'
#
loop_
_entity.id
_entity.type
_entity.pdbx_description
1 polymer ?
#
loop_
_entity_poly.entity_id
_entity_poly.type
_entity_poly.pdbx_seq_one_letter_code
_entity_poly.pdbx_strand_id
1 'polypeptide(L)' 'DNIFIERLWRSVKWELIYIKAFDDGTHLMKEVKNWFNFYNQLRPHQSLNYRTPDEIYYEFDGSC' A
#
# COMPACT_ATOMS: atom_id res chain seq x y z
N ASP A 1 -12.24 -8.00 -9.03
CA ASP A 1 -11.44 -8.61 -7.97
C ASP A 1 -11.34 -7.64 -6.80
N ASN A 2 -12.26 -7.73 -5.82
CA ASN A 2 -12.33 -6.77 -4.70
C ASN A 2 -11.45 -7.20 -3.53
N ILE A 3 -11.02 -8.47 -3.51
CA ILE A 3 -10.35 -9.04 -2.34
C ILE A 3 -8.98 -8.40 -2.07
N PHE A 4 -8.25 -7.96 -3.11
CA PHE A 4 -7.02 -7.19 -2.93
C PHE A 4 -7.28 -5.81 -2.33
N ILE A 5 -8.29 -5.10 -2.82
CA ILE A 5 -8.69 -3.78 -2.31
C ILE A 5 -9.18 -3.89 -0.85
N GLU A 6 -9.95 -4.91 -0.52
CA GLU A 6 -10.41 -5.17 0.84
C GLU A 6 -9.25 -5.49 1.79
N ARG A 7 -8.29 -6.33 1.37
CA ARG A 7 -7.08 -6.64 2.16
C ARG A 7 -6.19 -5.41 2.37
N LEU A 8 -6.01 -4.61 1.32
CA LEU A 8 -5.31 -3.33 1.38
C LEU A 8 -5.95 -2.42 2.44
N TRP A 9 -7.24 -2.14 2.32
CA TRP A 9 -7.95 -1.25 3.24
C TRP A 9 -8.04 -1.80 4.66
N ARG A 10 -8.06 -3.12 4.85
CA ARG A 10 -7.94 -3.74 6.17
C ARG A 10 -6.58 -3.42 6.78
N SER A 11 -5.50 -3.59 6.02
CA SER A 11 -4.13 -3.29 6.46
C SER A 11 -3.97 -1.81 6.81
N VAL A 12 -4.45 -0.89 5.96
CA VAL A 12 -4.44 0.57 6.23
C VAL A 12 -5.16 0.89 7.54
N LYS A 13 -6.37 0.34 7.74
CA LYS A 13 -7.16 0.64 8.94
C LYS A 13 -6.43 0.19 10.21
N TRP A 14 -5.91 -1.04 10.22
CA TRP A 14 -5.26 -1.60 11.40
C TRP A 14 -3.86 -1.05 11.66
N GLU A 15 -3.04 -0.91 10.63
CA GLU A 15 -1.63 -0.54 10.79
C GLU A 15 -1.42 0.97 10.88
N LEU A 16 -2.33 1.77 10.31
CA LEU A 16 -2.21 3.22 10.25
C LEU A 16 -3.29 3.92 11.06
N ILE A 17 -4.57 3.73 10.69
CA ILE A 17 -5.67 4.56 11.22
C ILE A 17 -5.95 4.28 12.70
N TYR A 18 -5.91 3.02 13.13
CA TYR A 18 -6.19 2.64 14.52
C TYR A 18 -4.99 2.80 15.46
N ILE A 19 -3.76 2.80 14.94
CA ILE A 19 -2.55 2.90 15.75
C ILE A 19 -2.10 4.35 15.91
N LYS A 20 -2.25 5.18 14.89
CA LYS A 20 -1.79 6.56 14.92
C LYS A 20 -2.89 7.53 15.30
N ALA A 21 -2.57 8.42 16.22
CA ALA A 21 -3.34 9.64 16.42
C ALA A 21 -2.88 10.68 15.38
N PHE A 22 -3.85 11.26 14.65
CA PHE A 22 -3.58 12.33 13.69
C PHE A 22 -4.00 13.66 14.30
N ASP A 23 -3.09 14.63 14.22
CA ASP A 23 -3.30 15.98 14.73
C ASP A 23 -4.17 16.83 13.80
N ASP A 24 -4.01 16.65 12.49
CA ASP A 24 -4.74 17.36 11.44
C ASP A 24 -4.93 16.47 10.18
N GLY A 25 -5.88 16.83 9.32
CA GLY A 25 -6.11 16.13 8.04
C GLY A 25 -4.89 16.14 7.11
N THR A 26 -4.05 17.18 7.18
CA THR A 26 -2.80 17.25 6.42
C THR A 26 -1.79 16.18 6.88
N HIS A 27 -1.72 15.96 8.19
CA HIS A 27 -0.86 14.93 8.77
C HIS A 27 -1.34 13.54 8.38
N LEU A 28 -2.66 13.28 8.45
CA LEU A 28 -3.26 12.05 7.97
C LEU A 28 -2.89 11.78 6.50
N MET A 29 -3.02 12.77 5.62
CA MET A 29 -2.74 12.60 4.20
C MET A 29 -1.26 12.26 3.93
N LYS A 30 -0.34 12.90 4.67
CA LYS A 30 1.10 12.60 4.57
C LYS A 30 1.40 11.17 5.02
N GLU A 31 0.83 10.76 6.14
CA GLU A 31 1.03 9.43 6.72
C GLU A 31 0.43 8.33 5.84
N VAL A 32 -0.76 8.56 5.29
CA VAL A 32 -1.40 7.66 4.31
C VAL A 32 -0.51 7.54 3.07
N LYS A 33 -0.03 8.66 2.51
CA LYS A 33 0.85 8.63 1.34
C LYS A 33 2.13 7.85 1.61
N ASN A 34 2.75 8.04 2.79
CA ASN A 34 3.95 7.31 3.18
C ASN A 34 3.67 5.80 3.32
N TRP A 35 2.54 5.44 3.92
CA TRP A 35 2.13 4.03 4.05
C TRP A 35 1.90 3.37 2.70
N PHE A 36 1.23 4.05 1.77
CA PHE A 36 1.03 3.56 0.40
C PHE A 36 2.35 3.41 -0.35
N ASN A 37 3.29 4.33 -0.17
CA ASN A 37 4.62 4.21 -0.78
C ASN A 37 5.36 2.96 -0.26
N PHE A 38 5.32 2.73 1.05
CA PHE A 38 5.87 1.52 1.65
C PHE A 38 5.19 0.25 1.12
N TYR A 39 3.85 0.24 1.04
CA TYR A 39 3.09 -0.91 0.54
C TYR A 39 3.42 -1.24 -0.93
N ASN A 40 3.58 -0.21 -1.76
CA ASN A 40 3.81 -0.36 -3.20
C ASN A 40 5.28 -0.64 -3.55
N GLN A 41 6.26 -0.10 -2.80
CA GLN A 41 7.66 -0.15 -3.21
C GLN A 41 8.55 -1.03 -2.33
N LEU A 42 8.15 -1.30 -1.09
CA LEU A 42 9.04 -1.92 -0.09
C LEU A 42 8.48 -3.23 0.48
N ARG A 43 7.16 -3.43 0.43
CA ARG A 43 6.54 -4.63 0.98
C ARG A 43 6.47 -5.74 -0.07
N PRO A 44 7.25 -6.84 0.07
CA PRO A 44 7.08 -8.01 -0.78
C PRO A 44 5.76 -8.72 -0.44
N HIS A 45 4.93 -8.98 -1.44
CA HIS A 45 3.66 -9.68 -1.24
C HIS A 45 3.80 -11.13 -1.67
N GLN A 46 3.51 -12.08 -0.77
CA GLN A 46 3.56 -13.51 -1.09
C GLN A 46 2.63 -13.85 -2.27
N SER A 47 1.49 -13.18 -2.38
CA SER A 47 0.56 -13.32 -3.51
C SER A 47 1.14 -12.85 -4.85
N LEU A 48 2.18 -12.00 -4.83
CA LEU A 48 2.91 -11.50 -5.99
C LEU A 48 4.29 -12.16 -6.12
N ASN A 49 4.46 -13.38 -5.58
CA ASN A 49 5.72 -14.11 -5.63
C ASN A 49 6.88 -13.38 -4.93
N TYR A 50 6.57 -12.70 -3.81
CA TYR A 50 7.47 -11.83 -3.05
C TYR A 50 7.97 -10.59 -3.79
N ARG A 51 7.30 -10.23 -4.89
CA ARG A 51 7.51 -8.95 -5.57
C ARG A 51 6.60 -7.88 -5.00
N THR A 52 6.99 -6.64 -5.22
CA THR A 52 6.22 -5.46 -4.86
C THR A 52 5.19 -5.15 -5.96
N PRO A 53 4.08 -4.47 -5.65
CA PRO A 53 3.09 -4.12 -6.64
C PRO A 53 3.66 -3.22 -7.76
N ASP A 54 4.63 -2.37 -7.40
CA ASP A 54 5.35 -1.48 -8.32
C ASP A 54 6.14 -2.27 -9.38
N GLU A 55 6.89 -3.29 -8.95
CA GLU A 55 7.64 -4.17 -9.85
C GLU A 55 6.72 -4.88 -10.86
N ILE A 56 5.56 -5.39 -10.41
CA ILE A 56 4.60 -6.05 -11.31
C ILE A 56 3.96 -5.06 -12.29
N TYR A 57 3.64 -3.86 -11.82
CA TYR A 57 3.01 -2.83 -12.64
C TYR A 57 3.94 -2.32 -13.74
N TYR A 58 5.20 -2.02 -13.40
CA TYR A 58 6.20 -1.56 -14.37
C TYR A 58 6.75 -2.69 -15.27
N GLU A 59 6.78 -3.95 -14.80
CA GLU A 59 7.09 -5.11 -15.65
C GLU A 59 6.03 -5.31 -16.76
N PHE A 60 4.76 -5.03 -16.47
CA PHE A 60 3.68 -5.09 -17.46
C PHE A 60 3.69 -3.92 -18.46
N ASP A 61 4.22 -2.75 -18.08
CA ASP A 61 4.33 -1.57 -18.95
C ASP A 61 5.55 -1.66 -19.90
N GLY A 62 6.58 -2.43 -19.52
CA GLY A 62 7.83 -2.61 -20.27
C GLY A 62 7.80 -3.63 -21.42
N SER A 63 6.67 -4.30 -21.68
CA SER A 63 6.52 -5.18 -22.85
C SER A 63 6.06 -4.39 -24.08
N CYS A 64 6.99 -3.69 -24.72
CA CYS A 64 6.90 -3.25 -26.12
C CYS A 64 8.16 -3.69 -26.87
#